data_AF-A0A081RK17-F1
#
_entry.id   AF-A0A081RK17-F1
#
_cell.length_a   1.000
_cell.length_b   1.000
_cell.length_c   1.000
_cell.angle_alpha   90.00
_cell.angle_beta   90.00
_cell.angle_gamma   90.00
#
_symmetry.space_group_name_H-M   'P 1'
#
loop_
_entity.id
_entity.type
_entity.pdbx_description
1 polymer ?
#
loop_
_entity_poly.entity_id
_entity_poly.type
_entity_poly.pdbx_seq_one_letter_code
_entity_poly.pdbx_strand_id
1 'polypeptide(L)'
;MNIEIIVGLPHLNRGPLLQRAIEMRYPVLISANALSRWDRREGYARWAGWNLRSLANASRLVSIDLDSAGFVVAHRYRGLPWTADDYIELAASYPFRRFASLDLCTEEEIARDRDEVLDRISRTIALNHACHARAADRGIDARFMPVIQGRHPDDYLRCLDGIAGILRPGMVVGIGSMCRRTVSGPDGLLAVLSRLDRDADPALRFHLFGVKGTALHYLRPLAHRIASLDSCAYSLAARIEAWREGFSKTDEFVAGHMERWQRRQQARLDGGDAAFQHHLPLTKPALSAGNAWDRALDLARAEIRTLIEQGEIAHEQITEGWVAQWAAETYSAT
;
A
#
# COMPACT_ATOMS: atom_id res chain seq x y z
N MET A 1 17.30 -10.49 13.77
CA MET A 1 16.54 -10.32 12.49
C MET A 1 16.81 -8.92 11.97
N ASN A 2 17.02 -8.75 10.66
CA ASN A 2 17.28 -7.42 10.07
C ASN A 2 16.08 -6.96 9.24
N ILE A 3 15.84 -5.64 9.18
CA ILE A 3 14.80 -5.03 8.33
C ILE A 3 15.42 -4.80 6.95
N GLU A 4 14.80 -5.34 5.90
CA GLU A 4 15.29 -5.16 4.53
C GLU A 4 14.83 -3.81 3.95
N ILE A 5 15.75 -3.05 3.35
CA ILE A 5 15.46 -1.78 2.68
C ILE A 5 15.40 -2.04 1.17
N ILE A 6 14.21 -1.93 0.60
CA ILE A 6 13.92 -2.18 -0.81
C ILE A 6 13.94 -0.88 -1.60
N VAL A 7 14.59 -0.90 -2.76
CA VAL A 7 14.70 0.26 -3.64
C VAL A 7 13.50 0.28 -4.59
N GLY A 8 12.67 1.31 -4.50
CA GLY A 8 11.61 1.53 -5.49
C GLY A 8 12.19 2.02 -6.80
N LEU A 9 12.05 1.27 -7.90
CA LEU A 9 12.48 1.68 -9.24
C LEU A 9 11.29 2.23 -10.05
N PRO A 10 11.46 3.35 -10.79
CA PRO A 10 10.38 3.92 -11.59
C PRO A 10 10.06 3.12 -12.87
N HIS A 11 11.00 2.30 -13.33
CA HIS A 11 10.88 1.44 -14.52
C HIS A 11 12.01 0.40 -14.57
N LEU A 12 11.84 -0.60 -15.43
CA LEU A 12 12.86 -1.61 -15.74
C LEU A 12 13.55 -1.37 -17.11
N ASN A 13 13.60 -0.13 -17.58
CA ASN A 13 14.33 0.19 -18.81
C ASN A 13 15.83 -0.04 -18.62
N ARG A 14 16.52 -0.50 -19.67
CA ARG A 14 17.99 -0.57 -19.68
C ARG A 14 18.55 0.83 -19.51
N GLY A 15 19.39 1.02 -18.50
CA GLY A 15 19.99 2.32 -18.20
C GLY A 15 20.64 2.35 -16.82
N PRO A 16 21.20 3.50 -16.42
CA PRO A 16 21.98 3.64 -15.19
C PRO A 16 21.28 3.20 -13.91
N LEU A 17 19.98 3.48 -13.77
CA LEU A 17 19.21 3.11 -12.57
C LEU A 17 19.14 1.59 -12.38
N LEU A 18 18.72 0.87 -13.42
CA LEU A 18 18.64 -0.58 -13.38
C LEU A 18 20.02 -1.20 -13.21
N GLN A 19 21.02 -0.69 -13.93
CA GLN A 19 22.39 -1.19 -13.86
C GLN A 19 22.98 -1.02 -12.45
N ARG A 20 22.77 0.14 -11.81
CA ARG A 20 23.22 0.39 -10.44
C ARG A 20 22.52 -0.54 -9.44
N ALA A 21 21.22 -0.78 -9.60
CA ALA A 21 20.50 -1.71 -8.73
C ALA A 21 21.05 -3.15 -8.84
N ILE A 22 21.41 -3.58 -10.06
CA ILE A 22 22.06 -4.88 -10.32
C ILE A 22 23.45 -4.94 -9.67
N GLU A 23 24.30 -3.95 -9.94
CA GLU A 23 25.69 -3.89 -9.43
C GLU A 23 25.74 -3.90 -7.91
N MET A 24 24.87 -3.12 -7.28
CA MET A 24 24.79 -3.01 -5.82
C MET A 24 23.96 -4.14 -5.19
N ARG A 25 23.39 -5.04 -6.01
CA ARG A 25 22.52 -6.15 -5.59
C ARG A 25 21.38 -5.70 -4.68
N TYR A 26 20.74 -4.59 -5.00
CA TYR A 26 19.60 -4.10 -4.22
C TYR A 26 18.35 -4.93 -4.51
N PRO A 27 17.59 -5.35 -3.48
CA PRO A 27 16.23 -5.80 -3.70
C PRO A 27 15.42 -4.61 -4.21
N VAL A 28 14.61 -4.82 -5.24
CA VAL A 28 13.83 -3.74 -5.84
C VAL A 28 12.34 -3.98 -5.74
N LEU A 29 11.60 -2.89 -5.77
CA LEU A 29 10.15 -2.88 -5.93
C LEU A 29 9.80 -2.03 -7.14
N ILE A 30 8.84 -2.50 -7.93
CA ILE A 30 8.27 -1.71 -9.03
C ILE A 30 6.76 -1.60 -8.87
N SER A 31 6.22 -0.47 -9.29
CA SER A 31 4.77 -0.26 -9.35
C SER A 31 4.21 -0.91 -10.62
N ALA A 32 3.04 -1.56 -10.53
CA ALA A 32 2.32 -2.09 -11.68
C ALA A 32 2.10 -1.02 -12.76
N ASN A 33 1.86 0.22 -12.35
CA ASN A 33 1.70 1.35 -13.28
C ASN A 33 2.96 1.62 -14.13
N ALA A 34 4.16 1.23 -13.67
CA ALA A 34 5.39 1.31 -14.47
C ALA A 34 5.39 0.35 -15.67
N LEU A 35 4.49 -0.64 -15.65
CA LEU A 35 4.27 -1.61 -16.71
C LEU A 35 2.98 -1.33 -17.50
N SER A 36 2.29 -0.22 -17.24
CA SER A 36 1.04 0.10 -17.94
C SER A 36 1.27 0.73 -19.31
N ARG A 37 0.45 0.35 -20.30
CA ARG A 37 0.26 1.10 -21.54
C ARG A 37 -0.95 2.01 -21.39
N TRP A 38 -0.83 3.22 -21.92
CA TRP A 38 -1.86 4.25 -21.84
C TRP A 38 -2.14 4.79 -23.24
N ASP A 39 -3.40 4.72 -23.66
CA ASP A 39 -3.92 5.43 -24.83
C ASP A 39 -4.40 6.82 -24.41
N ARG A 40 -4.10 7.84 -25.20
CA ARG A 40 -4.42 9.25 -24.91
C ARG A 40 -5.08 9.97 -26.08
N ARG A 41 -5.47 9.24 -27.13
CA ARG A 41 -6.04 9.83 -28.36
C ARG A 41 -7.30 10.65 -28.10
N GLU A 42 -8.06 10.31 -27.06
CA GLU A 42 -9.31 10.95 -26.67
C GLU A 42 -9.13 12.09 -25.66
N GLY A 43 -7.89 12.55 -25.42
CA GLY A 43 -7.60 13.65 -24.49
C GLY A 43 -7.57 13.27 -23.01
N TYR A 44 -7.96 12.05 -22.66
CA TYR A 44 -7.78 11.46 -21.32
C TYR A 44 -7.03 10.13 -21.42
N ALA A 45 -6.41 9.70 -20.32
CA ALA A 45 -5.63 8.47 -20.28
C ALA A 45 -6.53 7.25 -20.08
N ARG A 46 -6.58 6.37 -21.08
CA ARG A 46 -7.28 5.07 -21.01
C ARG A 46 -6.24 3.95 -20.93
N TRP A 47 -6.39 3.06 -19.95
CA TRP A 47 -5.48 1.93 -19.81
C TRP A 47 -5.65 0.95 -20.98
N ALA A 48 -4.53 0.49 -21.54
CA ALA A 48 -4.48 -0.31 -22.77
C ALA A 48 -3.69 -1.62 -22.59
N GLY A 49 -3.71 -2.17 -21.36
CA GLY A 49 -3.00 -3.40 -21.01
C GLY A 49 -1.56 -3.18 -20.56
N TRP A 50 -0.90 -4.29 -20.23
CA TRP A 50 0.49 -4.31 -19.74
C TRP A 50 1.53 -4.24 -20.87
N ASN A 51 2.70 -3.70 -20.53
CA ASN A 51 3.93 -3.72 -21.32
C ASN A 51 4.97 -4.57 -20.58
N LEU A 52 4.93 -5.87 -20.85
CA LEU A 52 5.79 -6.86 -20.18
C LEU A 52 7.24 -6.88 -20.71
N ARG A 53 7.53 -6.17 -21.82
CA ARG A 53 8.85 -6.23 -22.48
C ARG A 53 9.99 -5.82 -21.54
N SER A 54 9.75 -4.86 -20.65
CA SER A 54 10.78 -4.36 -19.73
C SER A 54 11.18 -5.39 -18.65
N LEU A 55 10.32 -6.38 -18.35
CA LEU A 55 10.63 -7.46 -17.41
C LEU A 55 11.80 -8.34 -17.90
N ALA A 56 12.03 -8.42 -19.22
CA ALA A 56 13.18 -9.12 -19.78
C ALA A 56 14.53 -8.52 -19.35
N ASN A 57 14.56 -7.25 -18.92
CA ASN A 57 15.78 -6.61 -18.43
C ASN A 57 16.09 -6.94 -16.96
N ALA A 58 15.15 -7.58 -16.27
CA ALA A 58 15.15 -7.72 -14.82
C ALA A 58 15.85 -9.00 -14.33
N SER A 59 16.28 -9.88 -15.24
CA SER A 59 16.85 -11.21 -14.94
C SER A 59 18.10 -11.20 -14.05
N ARG A 60 18.83 -10.08 -14.00
CA ARG A 60 20.05 -9.92 -13.19
C ARG A 60 19.80 -9.28 -11.82
N LEU A 61 18.57 -8.84 -11.53
CA LEU A 61 18.23 -8.32 -10.22
C LEU A 61 18.18 -9.45 -9.20
N VAL A 62 18.54 -9.16 -7.94
CA VAL A 62 18.53 -10.16 -6.86
C VAL A 62 17.11 -10.58 -6.49
N SER A 63 16.16 -9.65 -6.54
CA SER A 63 14.74 -9.89 -6.31
C SER A 63 13.92 -8.69 -6.77
N ILE A 64 12.66 -8.93 -7.13
CA ILE A 64 11.71 -7.90 -7.54
C ILE A 64 10.39 -8.15 -6.83
N ASP A 65 9.92 -7.15 -6.10
CA ASP A 65 8.56 -7.10 -5.57
C ASP A 65 7.68 -6.24 -6.49
N LEU A 66 6.40 -6.60 -6.61
CA LEU A 66 5.40 -5.87 -7.37
C LEU A 66 4.45 -5.13 -6.43
N ASP A 67 4.41 -3.81 -6.54
CA ASP A 67 3.40 -2.95 -5.91
C ASP A 67 2.17 -2.79 -6.83
N SER A 68 0.99 -2.72 -6.24
CA SER A 68 -0.31 -2.60 -6.91
C SER A 68 -0.52 -1.26 -7.60
N ALA A 69 0.25 -0.23 -7.22
CA ALA A 69 0.06 1.17 -7.64
C ALA A 69 -1.17 1.89 -7.06
N GLY A 70 -1.82 1.35 -6.01
CA GLY A 70 -3.10 1.85 -5.47
C GLY A 70 -3.16 3.38 -5.23
N PHE A 71 -2.10 3.97 -4.68
CA PHE A 71 -2.02 5.43 -4.51
C PHE A 71 -1.88 6.20 -5.83
N VAL A 72 -0.95 5.78 -6.70
CA VAL A 72 -0.65 6.47 -7.97
C VAL A 72 -1.88 6.51 -8.86
N VAL A 73 -2.61 5.40 -8.93
CA VAL A 73 -3.79 5.30 -9.79
C VAL A 73 -5.01 6.01 -9.23
N ALA A 74 -5.23 5.98 -7.92
CA ALA A 74 -6.24 6.82 -7.29
C ALA A 74 -5.97 8.31 -7.54
N HIS A 75 -4.72 8.76 -7.35
CA HIS A 75 -4.36 10.16 -7.52
C HIS A 75 -4.38 10.63 -8.98
N ARG A 76 -3.90 9.83 -9.93
CA ARG A 76 -3.77 10.24 -11.35
C ARG A 76 -4.95 9.87 -12.22
N TYR A 77 -5.60 8.75 -11.94
CA TYR A 77 -6.64 8.16 -12.78
C TYR A 77 -7.99 8.02 -12.06
N ARG A 78 -8.09 8.49 -10.80
CA ARG A 78 -9.32 8.47 -9.98
C ARG A 78 -9.87 7.08 -9.64
N GLY A 79 -9.04 6.04 -9.79
CA GLY A 79 -9.44 4.67 -9.50
C GLY A 79 -8.46 3.65 -10.04
N LEU A 80 -8.73 2.37 -9.77
CA LEU A 80 -8.03 1.25 -10.38
C LEU A 80 -8.46 1.15 -11.85
N PRO A 81 -7.53 1.23 -12.82
CA PRO A 81 -7.89 1.24 -14.23
C PRO A 81 -7.85 -0.17 -14.86
N TRP A 82 -7.60 -1.19 -14.04
CA TRP A 82 -7.53 -2.60 -14.40
C TRP A 82 -8.26 -3.44 -13.35
N THR A 83 -8.70 -4.63 -13.74
CA THR A 83 -9.40 -5.57 -12.86
C THR A 83 -8.42 -6.39 -12.01
N ALA A 84 -8.95 -7.15 -11.04
CA ALA A 84 -8.15 -8.14 -10.32
C ALA A 84 -7.59 -9.23 -11.25
N ASP A 85 -8.33 -9.64 -12.27
CA ASP A 85 -7.89 -10.62 -13.25
C ASP A 85 -6.70 -10.09 -14.09
N ASP A 86 -6.81 -8.86 -14.58
CA ASP A 86 -5.71 -8.19 -15.29
C ASP A 86 -4.46 -8.09 -14.43
N TYR A 87 -4.61 -7.72 -13.16
CA TYR A 87 -3.51 -7.54 -12.24
C TYR A 87 -2.82 -8.87 -11.90
N ILE A 88 -3.59 -9.94 -11.68
CA ILE A 88 -3.04 -11.26 -11.39
C ILE A 88 -2.39 -11.88 -12.62
N GLU A 89 -2.85 -11.58 -13.84
CA GLU A 89 -2.13 -11.94 -15.07
C GLU A 89 -0.72 -11.31 -15.08
N LEU A 90 -0.60 -10.03 -14.71
CA LEU A 90 0.71 -9.40 -14.57
C LEU A 90 1.56 -10.09 -13.51
N ALA A 91 1.02 -10.34 -12.32
CA ALA A 91 1.72 -11.02 -11.22
C ALA A 91 2.20 -12.44 -11.61
N ALA A 92 1.45 -13.13 -12.49
CA ALA A 92 1.82 -14.44 -13.01
C ALA A 92 2.89 -14.38 -14.13
N SER A 93 3.02 -13.24 -14.82
CA SER A 93 3.91 -13.10 -15.99
C SER A 93 5.41 -13.13 -15.68
N TYR A 94 5.78 -13.00 -14.40
CA TYR A 94 7.17 -12.95 -13.95
C TYR A 94 7.32 -13.59 -12.56
N PRO A 95 8.49 -14.19 -12.23
CA PRO A 95 8.77 -14.69 -10.90
C PRO A 95 9.07 -13.56 -9.90
N PHE A 96 8.09 -12.69 -9.65
CA PHE A 96 8.20 -11.71 -8.57
C PHE A 96 8.43 -12.42 -7.24
N ARG A 97 9.32 -11.89 -6.40
CA ARG A 97 9.55 -12.42 -5.05
C ARG A 97 8.27 -12.31 -4.22
N ARG A 98 7.60 -11.16 -4.30
CA ARG A 98 6.26 -10.92 -3.76
C ARG A 98 5.46 -10.03 -4.71
N PHE A 99 4.14 -10.13 -4.65
CA PHE A 99 3.25 -9.13 -5.25
C PHE A 99 2.18 -8.72 -4.25
N ALA A 100 1.99 -7.41 -4.12
CA ALA A 100 1.00 -6.80 -3.26
C ALA A 100 -0.42 -7.09 -3.78
N SER A 101 -1.42 -7.23 -2.91
CA SER A 101 -2.82 -7.18 -3.35
C SER A 101 -3.15 -5.82 -3.95
N LEU A 102 -4.18 -5.75 -4.78
CA LEU A 102 -4.85 -4.47 -5.05
C LEU A 102 -5.40 -3.90 -3.73
N ASP A 103 -5.36 -2.59 -3.60
CA ASP A 103 -5.76 -1.86 -2.40
C ASP A 103 -6.22 -0.44 -2.73
N LEU A 104 -7.01 0.14 -1.82
CA LEU A 104 -7.48 1.51 -1.93
C LEU A 104 -6.89 2.36 -0.81
N CYS A 105 -5.93 3.19 -1.19
CA CYS A 105 -5.22 4.12 -0.31
C CYS A 105 -6.15 5.09 0.44
N THR A 106 -5.86 5.43 1.69
CA THR A 106 -6.73 6.18 2.61
C THR A 106 -6.15 7.55 3.04
N GLU A 107 -5.19 8.09 2.29
CA GLU A 107 -4.62 9.42 2.49
C GLU A 107 -5.70 10.52 2.42
N GLU A 108 -5.53 11.60 3.19
CA GLU A 108 -6.49 12.72 3.24
C GLU A 108 -6.78 13.37 1.88
N GLU A 109 -5.80 13.38 0.99
CA GLU A 109 -5.95 13.92 -0.37
C GLU A 109 -6.80 13.03 -1.28
N ILE A 110 -7.05 11.79 -0.88
CA ILE A 110 -7.85 10.81 -1.61
C ILE A 110 -9.17 10.59 -0.88
N ALA A 111 -9.13 10.19 0.39
CA ALA A 111 -10.30 9.95 1.23
C ALA A 111 -10.58 11.17 2.11
N ARG A 112 -11.65 11.92 1.87
CA ARG A 112 -11.82 13.23 2.55
C ARG A 112 -12.38 13.11 3.95
N ASP A 113 -13.22 12.13 4.18
CA ASP A 113 -13.92 11.93 5.45
C ASP A 113 -13.75 10.51 5.98
N ARG A 114 -14.32 10.27 7.16
CA ARG A 114 -14.23 8.99 7.85
C ARG A 114 -14.97 7.87 7.12
N ASP A 115 -16.07 8.20 6.47
CA ASP A 115 -16.90 7.22 5.77
C ASP A 115 -16.21 6.70 4.51
N GLU A 116 -15.56 7.60 3.77
CA GLU A 116 -14.75 7.23 2.62
C GLU A 116 -13.55 6.38 3.04
N VAL A 117 -12.91 6.68 4.18
CA VAL A 117 -11.84 5.82 4.72
C VAL A 117 -12.36 4.41 4.99
N LEU A 118 -13.51 4.28 5.66
CA LEU A 118 -14.11 2.99 6.00
C LEU A 118 -14.56 2.20 4.76
N ASP A 119 -15.15 2.87 3.77
CA ASP A 119 -15.52 2.27 2.49
C ASP A 119 -14.29 1.73 1.76
N ARG A 120 -13.20 2.49 1.71
CA ARG A 120 -11.94 2.07 1.08
C ARG A 120 -11.26 0.91 1.81
N ILE A 121 -11.35 0.85 3.14
CA ILE A 121 -10.91 -0.32 3.92
C ILE A 121 -11.72 -1.56 3.54
N SER A 122 -13.04 -1.44 3.48
CA SER A 122 -13.96 -2.54 3.14
C SER A 122 -13.69 -3.08 1.74
N ARG A 123 -13.48 -2.19 0.77
CA ARG A 123 -13.08 -2.54 -0.60
C ARG A 123 -11.68 -3.13 -0.68
N THR A 124 -10.75 -2.68 0.16
CA THR A 124 -9.41 -3.27 0.25
C THR A 124 -9.49 -4.72 0.77
N ILE A 125 -10.36 -5.01 1.75
CA ILE A 125 -10.63 -6.38 2.20
C ILE A 125 -11.16 -7.24 1.04
N ALA A 126 -12.16 -6.75 0.30
CA ALA A 126 -12.71 -7.45 -0.85
C ALA A 126 -11.64 -7.70 -1.95
N LEU A 127 -10.80 -6.71 -2.24
CA LEU A 127 -9.71 -6.82 -3.21
C LEU A 127 -8.64 -7.83 -2.76
N ASN A 128 -8.36 -7.92 -1.46
CA ASN A 128 -7.46 -8.94 -0.91
C ASN A 128 -7.98 -10.35 -1.19
N HIS A 129 -9.25 -10.63 -0.86
CA HIS A 129 -9.89 -11.91 -1.14
C HIS A 129 -9.91 -12.21 -2.64
N ALA A 130 -10.31 -11.24 -3.45
CA ALA A 130 -10.37 -11.38 -4.91
C ALA A 130 -9.00 -11.68 -5.53
N CYS A 131 -7.95 -10.99 -5.10
CA CYS A 131 -6.58 -11.22 -5.58
C CYS A 131 -6.02 -12.56 -5.09
N HIS A 132 -6.27 -12.92 -3.82
CA HIS A 132 -5.81 -14.19 -3.24
C HIS A 132 -6.43 -15.39 -3.95
N ALA A 133 -7.74 -15.40 -4.17
CA ALA A 133 -8.43 -16.47 -4.88
C ALA A 133 -7.86 -16.67 -6.28
N ARG A 134 -7.72 -15.58 -7.06
CA ARG A 134 -7.12 -15.62 -8.40
C ARG A 134 -5.65 -16.05 -8.38
N ALA A 135 -4.89 -15.64 -7.37
CA ALA A 135 -3.52 -16.07 -7.19
C ALA A 135 -3.43 -17.58 -6.91
N ALA A 136 -4.35 -18.12 -6.11
CA ALA A 136 -4.43 -19.55 -5.81
C ALA A 136 -4.80 -20.36 -7.06
N ASP A 137 -5.79 -19.90 -7.84
CA ASP A 137 -6.17 -20.52 -9.12
C ASP A 137 -5.00 -20.57 -10.13
N ARG A 138 -4.10 -19.58 -10.06
CA ARG A 138 -2.89 -19.51 -10.90
C ARG A 138 -1.66 -20.20 -10.26
N GLY A 139 -1.77 -20.73 -9.05
CA GLY A 139 -0.67 -21.39 -8.34
C GLY A 139 0.47 -20.45 -7.93
N ILE A 140 0.19 -19.16 -7.72
CA ILE A 140 1.19 -18.14 -7.35
C ILE A 140 0.96 -17.54 -5.96
N ASP A 141 0.00 -18.05 -5.20
CA ASP A 141 -0.43 -17.54 -3.89
C ASP A 141 0.66 -17.60 -2.81
N ALA A 142 1.67 -18.47 -2.95
CA ALA A 142 2.84 -18.50 -2.07
C ALA A 142 3.66 -17.19 -2.10
N ARG A 143 3.47 -16.35 -3.13
CA ARG A 143 4.15 -15.05 -3.32
C ARG A 143 3.23 -13.86 -3.04
N PHE A 144 1.97 -14.13 -2.70
CA PHE A 144 0.97 -13.12 -2.43
C PHE A 144 1.30 -12.37 -1.14
N MET A 145 1.21 -11.05 -1.18
CA MET A 145 1.38 -10.16 -0.03
C MET A 145 0.10 -9.34 0.13
N PRO A 146 -0.81 -9.71 1.05
CA PRO A 146 -2.02 -8.92 1.28
C PRO A 146 -1.64 -7.52 1.77
N VAL A 147 -2.42 -6.51 1.41
CA VAL A 147 -2.21 -5.12 1.84
C VAL A 147 -3.34 -4.67 2.73
N ILE A 148 -3.00 -4.14 3.91
CA ILE A 148 -3.94 -3.52 4.83
C ILE A 148 -3.89 -1.99 4.75
N GLN A 149 -5.05 -1.37 4.91
CA GLN A 149 -5.24 0.07 4.77
C GLN A 149 -5.88 0.68 6.02
N GLY A 150 -5.68 1.99 6.23
CA GLY A 150 -6.26 2.68 7.37
C GLY A 150 -5.74 4.10 7.61
N ARG A 151 -6.54 4.91 8.31
CA ARG A 151 -6.13 6.24 8.80
C ARG A 151 -5.77 6.19 10.29
N HIS A 152 -6.51 5.45 11.09
CA HIS A 152 -6.25 5.26 12.52
C HIS A 152 -5.63 3.90 12.81
N PRO A 153 -4.91 3.70 13.93
CA PRO A 153 -4.35 2.40 14.28
C PRO A 153 -5.38 1.24 14.29
N ASP A 154 -6.61 1.50 14.75
CA ASP A 154 -7.71 0.52 14.74
C ASP A 154 -8.14 0.07 13.34
N ASP A 155 -8.00 0.95 12.33
CA ASP A 155 -8.39 0.63 10.96
C ASP A 155 -7.58 -0.53 10.40
N TYR A 156 -6.30 -0.58 10.74
CA TYR A 156 -5.39 -1.62 10.30
C TYR A 156 -5.73 -2.97 10.92
N LEU A 157 -6.19 -3.01 12.18
CA LEU A 157 -6.69 -4.24 12.80
C LEU A 157 -8.01 -4.68 12.19
N ARG A 158 -8.96 -3.76 11.97
CA ARG A 158 -10.20 -4.07 11.25
C ARG A 158 -9.90 -4.68 9.88
N CYS A 159 -8.94 -4.10 9.15
CA CYS A 159 -8.55 -4.61 7.84
C CYS A 159 -7.93 -6.01 7.95
N LEU A 160 -7.06 -6.25 8.93
CA LEU A 160 -6.50 -7.58 9.22
C LEU A 160 -7.58 -8.62 9.56
N ASP A 161 -8.54 -8.26 10.42
CA ASP A 161 -9.65 -9.13 10.81
C ASP A 161 -10.49 -9.52 9.59
N GLY A 162 -10.79 -8.55 8.72
CA GLY A 162 -11.54 -8.79 7.49
C GLY A 162 -10.85 -9.73 6.50
N ILE A 163 -9.52 -9.88 6.58
CA ILE A 163 -8.73 -10.78 5.73
C ILE A 163 -8.19 -12.00 6.50
N ALA A 164 -8.64 -12.26 7.73
CA ALA A 164 -8.07 -13.33 8.56
C ALA A 164 -8.06 -14.70 7.86
N GLY A 165 -9.07 -14.99 7.03
CA GLY A 165 -9.18 -16.25 6.27
C GLY A 165 -8.10 -16.50 5.22
N ILE A 166 -7.36 -15.47 4.79
CA ILE A 166 -6.26 -15.62 3.81
C ILE A 166 -4.86 -15.55 4.44
N LEU A 167 -4.77 -15.16 5.72
CA LEU A 167 -3.51 -15.01 6.43
C LEU A 167 -2.90 -16.37 6.79
N ARG A 168 -1.57 -16.44 6.74
CA ARG A 168 -0.80 -17.65 7.05
C ARG A 168 0.37 -17.30 7.99
N PRO A 169 0.79 -18.20 8.90
CA PRO A 169 1.97 -17.98 9.73
C PRO A 169 3.21 -17.66 8.88
N GLY A 170 3.96 -16.64 9.26
CA GLY A 170 5.15 -16.20 8.53
C GLY A 170 4.87 -15.38 7.24
N MET A 171 3.61 -15.16 6.89
CA MET A 171 3.24 -14.31 5.75
C MET A 171 3.66 -12.85 6.01
N VAL A 172 4.14 -12.19 4.97
CA VAL A 172 4.37 -10.75 5.02
C VAL A 172 3.11 -10.03 4.58
N VAL A 173 2.64 -9.10 5.40
CA VAL A 173 1.49 -8.23 5.11
C VAL A 173 2.00 -6.82 4.79
N GLY A 174 1.59 -6.28 3.66
CA GLY A 174 1.87 -4.89 3.28
C GLY A 174 1.03 -3.90 4.08
N ILE A 175 1.63 -2.80 4.54
CA ILE A 175 0.92 -1.72 5.23
C ILE A 175 0.90 -0.47 4.37
N GLY A 176 -0.30 -0.12 3.89
CA GLY A 176 -0.56 1.03 3.06
C GLY A 176 -0.67 2.36 3.82
N SER A 177 -0.74 3.45 3.04
CA SER A 177 -0.91 4.84 3.50
C SER A 177 0.10 5.31 4.56
N MET A 178 1.35 4.81 4.46
CA MET A 178 2.45 5.22 5.34
C MET A 178 3.23 6.43 4.84
N CYS A 179 3.29 6.66 3.53
CA CYS A 179 4.13 7.69 2.91
C CYS A 179 3.79 9.13 3.36
N ARG A 180 2.52 9.46 3.51
CA ARG A 180 2.09 10.82 3.91
C ARG A 180 2.06 11.02 5.42
N ARG A 181 2.04 9.94 6.20
CA ARG A 181 1.90 9.94 7.65
C ARG A 181 3.05 10.67 8.35
N THR A 182 2.77 11.25 9.52
CA THR A 182 3.79 11.72 10.47
C THR A 182 4.48 10.52 11.13
N VAL A 183 5.71 10.69 11.59
CA VAL A 183 6.41 9.60 12.29
C VAL A 183 5.75 9.32 13.65
N SER A 184 5.53 10.37 14.43
CA SER A 184 4.92 10.33 15.76
C SER A 184 3.47 10.85 15.75
N GLY A 185 2.81 10.75 16.90
CA GLY A 185 1.42 11.19 17.12
C GLY A 185 0.45 10.01 17.28
N PRO A 186 -0.79 10.26 17.73
CA PRO A 186 -1.79 9.21 17.99
C PRO A 186 -2.17 8.43 16.72
N ASP A 187 -2.10 9.10 15.57
CA ASP A 187 -2.28 8.53 14.24
C ASP A 187 -0.93 8.53 13.46
N GLY A 188 0.20 8.55 14.16
CA GLY A 188 1.52 8.47 13.54
C GLY A 188 1.89 7.06 13.09
N LEU A 189 2.94 6.93 12.28
CA LEU A 189 3.49 5.64 11.85
C LEU A 189 3.80 4.75 13.06
N LEU A 190 4.44 5.30 14.10
CA LEU A 190 4.79 4.54 15.30
C LEU A 190 3.57 4.08 16.10
N ALA A 191 2.47 4.82 16.09
CA ALA A 191 1.22 4.40 16.75
C ALA A 191 0.57 3.21 16.03
N VAL A 192 0.57 3.21 14.70
CA VAL A 192 0.08 2.07 13.91
C VAL A 192 0.95 0.85 14.16
N LEU A 193 2.28 0.98 14.09
CA LEU A 193 3.18 -0.15 14.33
C LEU A 193 3.09 -0.65 15.77
N SER A 194 2.99 0.24 16.75
CA SER A 194 2.77 -0.13 18.16
C SER A 194 1.48 -0.90 18.34
N ARG A 195 0.43 -0.54 17.59
CA ARG A 195 -0.86 -1.21 17.66
C ARG A 195 -0.78 -2.62 17.09
N LEU A 196 -0.20 -2.75 15.91
CA LEU A 196 -0.02 -4.03 15.24
C LEU A 196 0.91 -4.97 16.00
N ASP A 197 2.01 -4.46 16.55
CA ASP A 197 2.93 -5.28 17.34
C ASP A 197 2.25 -5.89 18.59
N ARG A 198 1.36 -5.15 19.23
CA ARG A 198 0.68 -5.63 20.43
C ARG A 198 -0.48 -6.58 20.12
N ASP A 199 -1.27 -6.27 19.10
CA ASP A 199 -2.61 -6.85 18.95
C ASP A 199 -2.76 -7.77 17.72
N ALA A 200 -1.87 -7.71 16.73
CA ALA A 200 -1.90 -8.64 15.58
C ALA A 200 -1.12 -9.92 15.88
N ASP A 201 -1.45 -11.01 15.18
CA ASP A 201 -0.76 -12.30 15.29
C ASP A 201 0.78 -12.12 15.23
N PRO A 202 1.52 -12.57 16.26
CA PRO A 202 2.97 -12.40 16.34
C PRO A 202 3.75 -13.16 15.26
N ALA A 203 3.15 -14.14 14.58
CA ALA A 203 3.75 -14.84 13.46
C ALA A 203 3.76 -14.00 12.16
N LEU A 204 2.97 -12.91 12.10
CA LEU A 204 2.95 -12.03 10.94
C LEU A 204 4.11 -11.04 10.97
N ARG A 205 4.65 -10.76 9.78
CA ARG A 205 5.61 -9.68 9.58
C ARG A 205 5.07 -8.68 8.58
N PHE A 206 5.61 -7.46 8.59
CA PHE A 206 5.07 -6.34 7.84
C PHE A 206 6.04 -5.79 6.80
N HIS A 207 5.51 -5.46 5.63
CA HIS A 207 6.18 -4.60 4.67
C HIS A 207 5.61 -3.19 4.75
N LEU A 208 6.45 -2.19 5.00
CA LEU A 208 6.00 -0.80 5.15
C LEU A 208 6.18 -0.03 3.85
N PHE A 209 5.06 0.36 3.21
CA PHE A 209 5.11 1.03 1.91
C PHE A 209 5.52 2.50 2.00
N GLY A 210 6.58 2.89 1.31
CA GLY A 210 6.97 4.30 1.14
C GLY A 210 7.36 5.03 2.43
N VAL A 211 7.93 4.33 3.42
CA VAL A 211 8.31 4.94 4.70
C VAL A 211 9.41 5.99 4.53
N LYS A 212 9.25 7.12 5.23
CA LYS A 212 10.25 8.20 5.24
C LYS A 212 11.51 7.76 5.98
N GLY A 213 12.66 8.15 5.43
CA GLY A 213 13.97 7.85 6.03
C GLY A 213 14.14 8.31 7.49
N THR A 214 13.42 9.35 7.92
CA THR A 214 13.45 9.85 9.31
C THR A 214 12.81 8.87 10.31
N ALA A 215 11.94 7.96 9.87
CA ALA A 215 11.32 6.98 10.74
C ALA A 215 12.26 5.83 11.10
N LEU A 216 13.29 5.55 10.29
CA LEU A 216 14.13 4.34 10.40
C LEU A 216 14.83 4.19 11.75
N HIS A 217 15.18 5.31 12.40
CA HIS A 217 15.80 5.32 13.74
C HIS A 217 14.92 4.68 14.83
N TYR A 218 13.62 4.59 14.60
CA TYR A 218 12.64 4.06 15.55
C TYR A 218 12.19 2.64 15.22
N LEU A 219 12.61 2.07 14.08
CA LEU A 219 12.10 0.79 13.58
C LEU A 219 12.89 -0.41 14.09
N ARG A 220 14.15 -0.23 14.49
CA ARG A 220 15.01 -1.33 14.94
C ARG A 220 14.41 -2.14 16.11
N PRO A 221 13.80 -1.52 17.14
CA PRO A 221 13.11 -2.27 18.20
C PRO A 221 11.95 -3.13 17.71
N LEU A 222 11.41 -2.84 16.53
CA LEU A 222 10.32 -3.58 15.88
C LEU A 222 10.82 -4.53 14.77
N ALA A 223 12.12 -4.83 14.71
CA ALA A 223 12.67 -5.69 13.66
C ALA A 223 12.12 -7.12 13.67
N HIS A 224 11.53 -7.58 14.77
CA HIS A 224 10.78 -8.85 14.81
C HIS A 224 9.49 -8.77 14.00
N ARG A 225 8.79 -7.61 14.00
CA ARG A 225 7.57 -7.40 13.22
C ARG A 225 7.82 -6.92 11.80
N ILE A 226 8.88 -6.17 11.54
CA ILE A 226 9.09 -5.55 10.24
C ILE A 226 9.98 -6.46 9.38
N ALA A 227 9.46 -6.92 8.25
CA ALA A 227 10.21 -7.68 7.25
C ALA A 227 11.01 -6.75 6.35
N SER A 228 10.35 -5.73 5.81
CA SER A 228 10.95 -4.84 4.82
C SER A 228 10.25 -3.48 4.77
N LEU A 229 10.91 -2.49 4.17
CA LEU A 229 10.32 -1.21 3.79
C LEU A 229 10.82 -0.82 2.41
N ASP A 230 10.05 -0.02 1.66
CA ASP A 230 10.50 0.51 0.38
C ASP A 230 10.47 2.04 0.34
N SER A 231 11.21 2.61 -0.62
CA SER A 231 11.05 4.00 -1.01
C SER A 231 11.64 4.30 -2.38
N CYS A 232 11.08 5.32 -3.03
CA CYS A 232 11.65 5.97 -4.21
C CYS A 232 12.07 7.44 -3.90
N ALA A 233 12.22 7.81 -2.62
CA ALA A 233 12.49 9.19 -2.20
C ALA A 233 13.80 9.76 -2.76
N TYR A 234 14.76 8.91 -3.12
CA TYR A 234 16.01 9.32 -3.77
C TYR A 234 15.77 10.04 -5.10
N SER A 235 14.73 9.66 -5.85
CA SER A 235 14.38 10.26 -7.14
C SER A 235 13.87 11.69 -6.97
N LEU A 236 13.06 11.93 -5.94
CA LEU A 236 12.60 13.28 -5.58
C LEU A 236 13.77 14.14 -5.10
N ALA A 237 14.64 13.60 -4.25
CA ALA A 237 15.84 14.31 -3.79
C ALA A 237 16.74 14.73 -4.96
N ALA A 238 16.98 13.83 -5.91
CA ALA A 238 17.74 14.13 -7.12
C ALA A 238 17.07 15.22 -7.97
N ARG A 239 15.73 15.20 -8.07
CA ARG A 239 14.97 16.25 -8.79
C ARG A 239 15.12 17.62 -8.15
N ILE A 240 15.02 17.69 -6.81
CA ILE A 240 15.16 18.94 -6.05
C ILE A 240 16.58 19.50 -6.22
N GLU A 241 17.59 18.65 -6.11
CA GLU A 241 19.00 19.05 -6.28
C GLU A 241 19.26 19.56 -7.71
N ALA A 242 18.92 18.78 -8.74
CA ALA A 242 19.11 19.19 -10.12
C ALA A 242 18.42 20.52 -10.45
N TRP A 243 17.21 20.74 -9.92
CA TRP A 243 16.49 22.01 -10.07
C TRP A 243 17.23 23.17 -9.39
N ARG A 244 17.69 22.97 -8.14
CA ARG A 244 18.41 24.01 -7.37
C ARG A 244 19.73 24.40 -8.03
N GLU A 245 20.45 23.43 -8.55
CA GLU A 245 21.76 23.60 -9.18
C GLU A 245 21.68 23.96 -10.68
N GLY A 246 20.47 24.06 -11.24
CA GLY A 246 20.26 24.55 -12.61
C GLY A 246 20.66 23.60 -13.72
N PHE A 247 20.65 22.27 -13.49
CA PHE A 247 20.99 21.28 -14.53
C PHE A 247 19.91 20.21 -14.71
N SER A 248 20.00 19.48 -15.84
CA SER A 248 19.03 18.43 -16.18
C SER A 248 19.23 17.17 -15.33
N LYS A 249 18.12 16.64 -14.76
CA LYS A 249 18.12 15.39 -13.99
C LYS A 249 18.31 14.16 -14.89
N THR A 250 19.56 13.72 -15.10
CA THR A 250 19.90 12.49 -15.84
C THR A 250 19.72 11.24 -14.98
N ASP A 251 19.54 10.08 -15.62
CA ASP A 251 19.42 8.80 -14.90
C ASP A 251 20.70 8.40 -14.17
N GLU A 252 21.88 8.76 -14.70
CA GLU A 252 23.17 8.55 -14.03
C GLU A 252 23.23 9.32 -12.71
N PHE A 253 22.79 10.58 -12.74
CA PHE A 253 22.72 11.40 -11.54
C PHE A 253 21.77 10.81 -10.49
N VAL A 254 20.58 10.36 -10.92
CA VAL A 254 19.62 9.70 -10.03
C VAL A 254 20.18 8.38 -9.48
N ALA A 255 20.93 7.60 -10.26
CA ALA A 255 21.58 6.37 -9.80
C ALA A 255 22.60 6.65 -8.68
N GLY A 256 23.37 7.73 -8.79
CA GLY A 256 24.24 8.22 -7.71
C GLY A 256 23.46 8.58 -6.44
N HIS A 257 22.31 9.26 -6.59
CA HIS A 257 21.41 9.56 -5.47
C HIS A 257 20.84 8.31 -4.81
N MET A 258 20.45 7.32 -5.62
CA MET A 258 19.91 6.04 -5.15
C MET A 258 20.92 5.32 -4.26
N GLU A 259 22.18 5.23 -4.70
CA GLU A 259 23.23 4.59 -3.92
C GLU A 259 23.51 5.33 -2.60
N ARG A 260 23.70 6.66 -2.64
CA ARG A 260 23.89 7.47 -1.43
C ARG A 260 22.68 7.38 -0.50
N TRP A 261 21.48 7.31 -1.04
CA TRP A 261 20.25 7.17 -0.27
C TRP A 261 20.18 5.83 0.45
N GLN A 262 20.50 4.72 -0.23
CA GLN A 262 20.50 3.39 0.37
C GLN A 262 21.49 3.31 1.53
N ARG A 263 22.74 3.75 1.32
CA ARG A 263 23.77 3.79 2.37
C ARG A 263 23.32 4.58 3.59
N ARG A 264 22.69 5.74 3.37
CA ARG A 264 22.13 6.56 4.45
C ARG A 264 20.98 5.86 5.18
N GLN A 265 20.09 5.16 4.48
CA GLN A 265 18.99 4.46 5.13
C GLN A 265 19.52 3.30 5.99
N GLN A 266 20.49 2.54 5.48
CA GLN A 266 21.14 1.48 6.25
C GLN A 266 21.80 2.04 7.52
N ALA A 267 22.59 3.13 7.40
CA ALA A 267 23.21 3.75 8.57
C ALA A 267 22.20 4.26 9.61
N ARG A 268 21.04 4.77 9.18
CA ARG A 268 19.96 5.19 10.09
C ARG A 268 19.31 4.03 10.83
N LEU A 269 19.15 2.90 10.14
CA LEU A 269 18.60 1.68 10.71
C LEU A 269 19.60 1.05 11.70
N ASP A 270 20.88 0.99 11.34
CA ASP A 270 21.96 0.40 12.16
C ASP A 270 22.25 1.23 13.42
N GLY A 271 22.19 2.56 13.30
CA GLY A 271 22.37 3.49 14.42
C GLY A 271 21.10 3.79 15.21
N GLY A 272 19.97 3.15 14.88
CA GLY A 272 18.69 3.37 15.55
C GLY A 272 18.58 2.61 16.85
N ASP A 273 18.82 3.27 17.99
CA ASP A 273 18.56 2.72 19.34
C ASP A 273 17.53 3.55 20.10
N ALA A 274 16.74 4.38 19.39
CA ALA A 274 15.70 5.18 20.01
C ALA A 274 14.69 4.27 20.69
N ALA A 275 14.49 4.45 22.00
CA ALA A 275 13.55 3.67 22.78
C ALA A 275 12.16 3.75 22.14
N PHE A 276 11.72 2.66 21.52
CA PHE A 276 10.36 2.52 21.05
C PHE A 276 9.48 2.32 22.29
N GLN A 277 8.79 3.38 22.70
CA GLN A 277 7.75 3.28 23.71
C GLN A 277 6.42 3.04 23.01
N HIS A 278 5.74 1.96 23.38
CA HIS A 278 4.40 1.71 22.90
C HIS A 278 3.50 2.91 23.23
N HIS A 279 2.78 3.39 22.22
CA HIS A 279 1.77 4.41 22.45
C HIS A 279 0.67 3.82 23.34
N LEU A 280 0.43 4.47 24.48
CA LEU A 280 -0.72 4.16 25.33
C LEU A 280 -2.00 4.41 24.52
N PRO A 281 -2.97 3.48 24.53
CA PRO A 281 -4.25 3.71 23.89
C PRO A 281 -4.91 4.92 24.55
N LEU A 282 -5.07 6.01 23.81
CA LEU A 282 -5.95 7.09 24.21
C LEU A 282 -7.35 6.72 23.73
N THR A 283 -8.27 6.52 24.68
CA THR A 283 -9.69 6.34 24.36
C THR A 283 -10.17 7.58 23.64
N LYS A 284 -10.48 7.48 22.34
CA LYS A 284 -11.15 8.58 21.63
C LYS A 284 -12.53 8.76 22.26
N PRO A 285 -12.98 10.00 22.54
CA PRO A 285 -14.35 10.24 22.95
C PRO A 285 -15.30 9.64 21.93
N ALA A 286 -16.37 8.97 22.39
CA ALA A 286 -17.43 8.55 21.51
C ALA A 286 -17.96 9.77 20.75
N LEU A 287 -18.06 9.68 19.42
CA LEU A 287 -18.74 10.70 18.64
C LEU A 287 -20.17 10.86 19.19
N SER A 288 -20.62 12.10 19.32
CA SER A 288 -22.01 12.41 19.67
C SER A 288 -22.94 11.59 18.76
N ALA A 289 -23.80 10.76 19.35
CA ALA A 289 -24.78 10.01 18.57
C ALA A 289 -25.62 11.01 17.76
N GLY A 290 -25.59 10.88 16.43
CA GLY A 290 -26.41 11.67 15.53
C GLY A 290 -27.90 11.44 15.79
N ASN A 291 -28.75 12.17 15.06
CA ASN A 291 -30.20 11.97 15.14
C ASN A 291 -30.58 10.54 14.68
N ALA A 292 -31.85 10.14 14.82
CA ALA A 292 -32.28 8.78 14.48
C ALA A 292 -32.04 8.41 13.00
N TRP A 293 -32.12 9.40 12.10
CA TRP A 293 -31.82 9.23 10.68
C TRP A 293 -30.33 9.03 10.41
N ASP A 294 -29.47 9.79 11.09
CA ASP A 294 -28.01 9.63 11.00
C ASP A 294 -27.59 8.21 11.42
N ARG A 295 -28.21 7.66 12.48
CA ARG A 295 -27.96 6.27 12.91
C ARG A 295 -28.42 5.23 11.88
N ALA A 296 -29.56 5.48 11.22
CA ALA A 296 -30.04 4.59 10.16
C ALA A 296 -29.11 4.61 8.94
N LEU A 297 -28.59 5.78 8.58
CA LEU A 297 -27.56 5.92 7.53
C LEU A 297 -26.26 5.19 7.91
N ASP A 298 -25.78 5.34 9.15
CA ASP A 298 -24.58 4.65 9.63
C ASP A 298 -24.73 3.12 9.58
N LEU A 299 -25.90 2.61 9.99
CA LEU A 299 -26.23 1.19 9.94
C LEU A 299 -26.28 0.67 8.50
N ALA A 300 -27.00 1.35 7.61
CA ALA A 300 -27.06 1.00 6.19
C ALA A 300 -25.67 0.99 5.54
N ARG A 301 -24.82 1.98 5.84
CA ARG A 301 -23.42 2.00 5.35
C ARG A 301 -22.62 0.82 5.89
N ALA A 302 -22.80 0.44 7.16
CA ALA A 302 -22.11 -0.71 7.75
C ALA A 302 -22.54 -2.06 7.14
N GLU A 303 -23.83 -2.23 6.89
CA GLU A 303 -24.38 -3.42 6.20
C GLU A 303 -23.84 -3.53 4.78
N ILE A 304 -23.90 -2.44 4.00
CA ILE A 304 -23.37 -2.40 2.65
C ILE A 304 -21.87 -2.74 2.62
N ARG A 305 -21.08 -2.20 3.55
CA ARG A 305 -19.64 -2.52 3.67
C ARG A 305 -19.42 -4.01 3.93
N THR A 306 -20.25 -4.62 4.78
CA THR A 306 -20.17 -6.08 5.06
C THR A 306 -20.42 -6.88 3.78
N LEU A 307 -21.42 -6.50 2.99
CA LEU A 307 -21.73 -7.15 1.70
C LEU A 307 -20.59 -6.98 0.69
N ILE A 308 -19.92 -5.81 0.65
CA ILE A 308 -18.71 -5.61 -0.17
C ILE A 308 -17.59 -6.53 0.30
N GLU A 309 -17.31 -6.58 1.60
CA GLU A 309 -16.24 -7.39 2.20
C GLU A 309 -16.43 -8.89 1.90
N GLN A 310 -17.68 -9.35 1.85
CA GLN A 310 -18.08 -10.73 1.49
C GLN A 310 -18.10 -10.99 -0.03
N GLY A 311 -17.98 -9.94 -0.85
CA GLY A 311 -18.03 -10.04 -2.31
C GLY A 311 -19.45 -10.20 -2.88
N GLU A 312 -20.50 -9.99 -2.08
CA GLU A 312 -21.90 -10.06 -2.52
C GLU A 312 -22.31 -8.87 -3.38
N ILE A 313 -21.69 -7.70 -3.15
CA ILE A 313 -21.84 -6.50 -3.98
C ILE A 313 -20.50 -6.17 -4.61
N ALA A 314 -20.48 -5.91 -5.93
CA ALA A 314 -19.25 -5.51 -6.58
C ALA A 314 -18.85 -4.11 -6.10
N HIS A 315 -17.57 -3.94 -5.80
CA HIS A 315 -17.03 -2.68 -5.28
C HIS A 315 -17.51 -1.44 -6.08
N GLU A 316 -17.56 -1.47 -7.40
CA GLU A 316 -17.91 -0.30 -8.23
C GLU A 316 -19.40 0.13 -8.20
N GLN A 317 -20.31 -0.64 -7.60
CA GLN A 317 -21.75 -0.53 -7.87
C GLN A 317 -22.57 0.36 -6.93
N ILE A 318 -22.00 0.89 -5.83
CA ILE A 318 -22.79 1.56 -4.79
C ILE A 318 -22.87 3.08 -5.03
N THR A 319 -24.10 3.61 -5.00
CA THR A 319 -24.41 5.05 -5.13
C THR A 319 -25.04 5.61 -3.86
N GLU A 320 -24.91 6.93 -3.62
CA GLU A 320 -25.53 7.59 -2.45
C GLU A 320 -27.05 7.38 -2.38
N GLY A 321 -27.73 7.28 -3.53
CA GLY A 321 -29.17 7.01 -3.59
C GLY A 321 -29.56 5.64 -3.04
N TRP A 322 -28.72 4.62 -3.27
CA TRP A 322 -28.93 3.27 -2.73
C TRP A 322 -28.77 3.24 -1.20
N VAL A 323 -27.77 3.92 -0.67
CA VAL A 323 -27.54 4.03 0.78
C VAL A 323 -28.72 4.73 1.47
N ALA A 324 -29.24 5.81 0.89
CA ALA A 324 -30.39 6.53 1.44
C ALA A 324 -31.68 5.70 1.40
N GLN A 325 -31.89 4.92 0.34
CA GLN A 325 -33.03 4.01 0.24
C GLN A 325 -32.95 2.91 1.31
N TRP A 326 -31.78 2.25 1.43
CA TRP A 326 -31.56 1.21 2.43
C TRP A 326 -31.74 1.76 3.85
N ALA A 327 -31.22 2.95 4.13
CA ALA A 327 -31.43 3.62 5.41
C ALA A 327 -32.92 3.94 5.67
N ALA A 328 -33.70 4.31 4.64
CA ALA A 328 -35.14 4.52 4.76
C ALA A 328 -35.90 3.23 5.09
N GLU A 329 -35.50 2.12 4.48
CA GLU A 329 -36.05 0.79 4.76
C GLU A 329 -35.73 0.36 6.21
N THR A 330 -34.49 0.54 6.67
CA THR A 330 -34.09 0.24 8.05
C THR A 330 -34.76 1.16 9.07
N TYR A 331 -34.89 2.46 8.78
CA TYR A 331 -35.56 3.44 9.64
C TYR A 331 -37.05 3.19 9.79
N SER A 332 -37.71 2.70 8.73
CA SER A 332 -39.15 2.38 8.75
C SER A 332 -39.47 1.07 9.48
N ALA A 333 -38.45 0.24 9.74
CA ALA A 333 -38.57 -1.05 10.43
C ALA A 333 -38.32 -0.97 11.96
N THR A 334 -37.90 0.18 12.48
CA THR A 334 -37.72 0.49 13.92
C THR A 334 -38.83 1.33 14.50
#